data_AF-A0AAV8ZPV4-F1
#
_entry.id   AF-A0AAV8ZPV4-F1
#
_cell.length_a   1.000
_cell.length_b   1.000
_cell.length_c   1.000
_cell.angle_alpha   90.00
_cell.angle_beta   90.00
_cell.angle_gamma   90.00
#
_symmetry.space_group_name_H-M   'P 1'
#
loop_
_entity.id
_entity.type
_entity.pdbx_description
1 polymer ?
#
loop_
_entity_poly.entity_id
_entity_poly.type
_entity_poly.pdbx_seq_one_letter_code
_entity_poly.pdbx_strand_id
1 'polypeptide(L)'
;MGLFAVSKKLLQRNIHTVGTLRKDRKGLPKDVINANLNKGQICGKENEDGIIVAKWKDKRDVRILSTYHNLDIVNIGKKNRKK
;
A
#
# COMPACT_ATOMS: atom_id res chain seq x y z
N MET A 1 8.98 -17.00 -2.44
CA MET A 1 9.10 -15.77 -3.26
C MET A 1 8.42 -14.60 -2.56
N GLY A 2 9.08 -13.44 -2.49
CA GLY A 2 8.50 -12.22 -1.90
C GLY A 2 7.50 -11.54 -2.84
N LEU A 3 6.51 -10.84 -2.27
CA LEU A 3 5.44 -10.14 -3.01
C LEU A 3 5.98 -9.11 -4.02
N PHE A 4 7.12 -8.48 -3.73
CA PHE A 4 7.82 -7.57 -4.63
C PHE A 4 8.24 -8.23 -5.94
N ALA A 5 8.78 -9.45 -5.89
CA ALA A 5 9.24 -10.15 -7.09
C ALA A 5 8.08 -10.47 -8.04
N VAL A 6 6.91 -10.84 -7.47
CA VAL A 6 5.70 -11.09 -8.26
C VAL A 6 5.20 -9.79 -8.89
N SER A 7 5.12 -8.72 -8.10
CA SER A 7 4.63 -7.42 -8.58
C SER A 7 5.52 -6.86 -9.68
N LYS A 8 6.85 -6.95 -9.54
CA LYS A 8 7.81 -6.58 -10.59
C LYS A 8 7.61 -7.39 -11.87
N LYS A 9 7.47 -8.71 -11.75
CA LYS A 9 7.29 -9.62 -12.90
C LYS A 9 5.97 -9.36 -13.66
N LEU A 10 4.92 -8.94 -12.94
CA LEU A 10 3.64 -8.57 -13.53
C LEU A 10 3.69 -7.18 -14.16
N LEU A 11 4.35 -6.22 -13.50
CA LEU A 11 4.52 -4.87 -14.05
C LEU A 11 5.33 -4.86 -15.35
N GLN A 12 6.36 -5.71 -15.47
CA GLN A 12 7.09 -5.94 -16.72
C GLN A 12 6.21 -6.45 -17.88
N ARG A 13 5.03 -7.00 -17.57
CA ARG A 13 4.02 -7.45 -18.54
C ARG A 13 2.87 -6.45 -18.68
N ASN A 14 3.02 -5.23 -18.17
CA ASN A 14 1.96 -4.22 -18.07
C ASN A 14 0.73 -4.72 -17.29
N ILE A 15 0.94 -5.58 -16.29
CA ILE A 15 -0.11 -6.06 -15.39
C ILE A 15 0.10 -5.40 -14.03
N HIS A 16 -0.82 -4.51 -13.66
CA HIS A 16 -0.75 -3.82 -12.39
C HIS A 16 -1.24 -4.71 -11.24
N THR A 17 -0.49 -4.71 -10.14
CA THR A 17 -0.88 -5.30 -8.86
C THR A 17 -1.25 -4.22 -7.86
N VAL A 18 -2.36 -4.46 -7.16
CA VAL A 18 -2.81 -3.67 -6.02
C VAL A 18 -3.32 -4.64 -4.96
N GLY A 19 -2.93 -4.43 -3.71
CA GLY A 19 -3.41 -5.28 -2.64
C GLY A 19 -2.88 -4.89 -1.26
N THR A 20 -3.42 -5.55 -0.25
CA THR A 20 -2.94 -5.38 1.13
C THR A 20 -1.86 -6.41 1.45
N LEU A 21 -0.98 -6.05 2.38
CA LEU A 21 0.15 -6.90 2.78
C LEU A 21 0.28 -7.01 4.30
N ARG A 22 0.80 -8.16 4.74
CA ARG A 22 1.04 -8.48 6.15
C ARG A 22 2.37 -7.87 6.62
N LYS A 23 2.44 -7.38 7.87
CA LYS A 23 3.67 -6.78 8.44
C LYS A 23 4.89 -7.69 8.34
N ASP A 24 4.69 -8.98 8.53
CA ASP A 24 5.78 -9.94 8.73
C ASP A 24 6.46 -10.35 7.40
N ARG A 25 6.11 -9.68 6.28
CA ARG A 25 6.76 -9.91 4.98
C ARG A 25 8.15 -9.28 4.99
N LYS A 26 9.16 -10.07 4.61
CA LYS A 26 10.54 -9.61 4.47
C LYS A 26 10.68 -8.61 3.32
N GLY A 27 11.62 -7.66 3.46
CA GLY A 27 11.98 -6.70 2.42
C GLY A 27 11.07 -5.47 2.33
N LEU A 28 10.21 -5.23 3.33
CA LEU A 28 9.42 -4.01 3.39
C LEU A 28 10.23 -2.83 3.97
N PRO A 29 10.01 -1.60 3.50
CA PRO A 29 10.63 -0.40 4.08
C PRO A 29 10.18 -0.20 5.53
N LYS A 30 11.08 -0.48 6.48
CA LYS A 30 10.77 -0.50 7.93
C LYS A 30 10.26 0.85 8.43
N ASP A 31 10.78 1.94 7.87
CA ASP A 31 10.36 3.31 8.17
C ASP A 31 8.88 3.54 7.82
N VAL A 32 8.38 2.99 6.70
CA VAL A 32 6.95 3.04 6.35
C VAL A 32 6.13 2.10 7.22
N ILE A 33 6.58 0.85 7.40
CA ILE A 33 5.80 -0.17 8.14
C ILE A 33 5.64 0.19 9.62
N ASN A 34 6.68 0.77 10.23
CA ASN A 34 6.71 1.13 11.65
C ASN A 34 6.32 2.59 11.91
N ALA A 35 6.00 3.39 10.87
CA ALA A 35 5.56 4.77 11.05
C ALA A 35 4.36 4.85 12.00
N ASN A 36 4.45 5.73 13.00
CA ASN A 36 3.32 6.06 13.86
C ASN A 36 2.46 7.11 13.15
N LEU A 37 1.24 6.72 12.78
CA LEU A 37 0.31 7.53 12.03
C LEU A 37 -0.93 7.81 12.88
N ASN A 38 -1.44 9.04 12.79
CA ASN A 38 -2.76 9.39 13.29
C ASN A 38 -3.83 8.85 12.33
N LYS A 39 -5.05 8.67 12.85
CA LYS A 39 -6.18 8.23 12.02
C LYS A 39 -6.38 9.19 10.84
N GLY A 40 -6.50 8.63 9.65
CA GLY A 40 -6.62 9.34 8.38
C GLY A 40 -5.30 9.58 7.66
N GLN A 41 -4.15 9.45 8.34
CA GLN A 41 -2.84 9.70 7.74
C GLN A 41 -2.31 8.50 6.95
N ILE A 42 -1.54 8.80 5.91
CA ILE A 42 -0.82 7.85 5.06
C ILE A 42 0.65 8.25 4.97
N CYS A 43 1.53 7.25 4.90
CA CYS A 43 2.88 7.41 4.43
C CYS A 43 3.20 6.28 3.45
N GLY A 44 4.16 6.50 2.57
CA GLY A 44 4.61 5.46 1.66
C GLY A 44 5.93 5.78 1.00
N LYS A 45 6.48 4.77 0.35
CA LYS A 45 7.68 4.86 -0.46
C LYS A 45 7.47 4.10 -1.76
N GLU A 46 8.01 4.67 -2.81
CA GLU A 46 8.11 4.06 -4.12
C GLU A 46 9.55 3.58 -4.31
N ASN A 47 9.71 2.42 -4.94
CA ASN A 47 11.02 1.96 -5.37
C ASN A 47 11.29 2.35 -6.83
N GLU A 48 12.51 2.11 -7.31
CA GLU A 48 12.92 2.42 -8.68
C GLU A 48 12.10 1.69 -9.77
N ASP A 49 11.42 0.60 -9.41
CA ASP A 49 10.57 -0.17 -10.33
C ASP A 49 9.13 0.38 -10.42
N GLY A 50 8.78 1.48 -9.72
CA GLY A 50 7.42 2.01 -9.69
C GLY A 50 6.46 1.25 -8.75
N ILE A 51 7.00 0.51 -7.78
CA ILE A 51 6.23 -0.25 -6.79
C ILE A 51 6.15 0.58 -5.51
N ILE A 52 4.94 0.96 -5.15
CA ILE A 52 4.62 1.71 -3.94
C ILE A 52 4.29 0.74 -2.81
N VAL A 53 4.92 0.94 -1.66
CA VAL A 53 4.48 0.40 -0.37
C VAL A 53 4.02 1.54 0.51
N ALA A 54 2.78 1.44 0.98
CA ALA A 54 2.15 2.45 1.81
C ALA A 54 1.62 1.87 3.11
N LYS A 55 1.53 2.72 4.13
CA LYS A 55 0.83 2.47 5.38
C LYS A 55 -0.19 3.58 5.59
N TRP A 56 -1.45 3.19 5.79
CA TRP A 56 -2.55 4.08 6.12
C TRP A 56 -3.16 3.67 7.45
N LYS A 57 -3.56 4.66 8.27
CA LYS A 57 -4.20 4.43 9.55
C LYS A 57 -5.68 4.78 9.48
N ASP A 58 -6.55 3.78 9.57
CA ASP A 58 -7.96 4.01 9.93
C ASP A 58 -8.19 3.60 11.39
N LYS A 59 -9.09 2.64 11.67
CA LYS A 59 -9.18 2.01 13.01
C LYS A 59 -7.95 1.14 13.32
N ARG A 60 -7.28 0.65 12.28
CA ARG A 60 -6.11 -0.23 12.33
C ARG A 60 -5.11 0.20 11.27
N ASP A 61 -3.89 -0.29 11.39
CA ASP A 61 -2.87 -0.11 10.34
C ASP A 61 -3.24 -0.96 9.13
N VAL A 62 -3.42 -0.32 7.98
CA VAL A 62 -3.56 -0.96 6.68
C VAL A 62 -2.25 -0.75 5.93
N ARG A 63 -1.69 -1.83 5.38
CA ARG A 63 -0.47 -1.77 4.57
C ARG A 63 -0.80 -2.20 3.16
N ILE A 64 -0.36 -1.44 2.18
CA ILE A 64 -0.77 -1.54 0.80
C ILE A 64 0.48 -1.67 -0.07
N LEU A 65 0.40 -2.53 -1.08
CA LEU A 65 1.33 -2.55 -2.20
C LEU A 65 0.54 -2.18 -3.45
N SER A 66 1.09 -1.27 -4.23
CA SER A 66 0.45 -0.76 -5.44
C SER A 66 1.51 -0.53 -6.51
N THR A 67 1.17 -0.83 -7.76
CA THR A 67 1.94 -0.45 -8.96
C THR A 67 1.14 0.46 -9.87
N TYR A 68 0.04 1.04 -9.38
CA TYR A 68 -0.94 1.79 -10.16
C TYR A 68 -1.38 3.09 -9.47
N HIS A 69 -1.67 3.03 -8.18
CA HIS A 69 -2.08 4.18 -7.39
C HIS A 69 -0.91 4.93 -6.77
N ASN A 70 -1.00 6.25 -6.77
CA ASN A 70 -0.17 7.16 -5.98
C ASN A 70 -0.59 7.18 -4.51
N LEU A 71 0.10 7.97 -3.68
CA LEU A 71 -0.16 8.07 -2.24
C LEU A 71 -1.29 9.04 -1.86
N ASP A 72 -1.98 9.61 -2.85
CA ASP A 72 -3.05 10.57 -2.62
C ASP A 72 -4.28 9.90 -2.00
N ILE A 73 -4.79 10.49 -0.92
CA ILE A 73 -6.03 10.07 -0.27
C ILE A 73 -7.07 11.15 -0.40
N VAL A 74 -8.24 10.77 -0.92
CA VAL A 74 -9.41 11.63 -1.00
C VAL A 74 -10.46 11.13 -0.01
N ASN A 75 -10.95 12.01 0.87
CA ASN A 75 -12.05 11.69 1.78
C ASN A 75 -13.39 11.82 1.04
N ILE A 76 -14.03 10.69 0.77
CA ILE A 76 -15.34 10.60 0.10
C ILE A 76 -16.53 10.52 1.08
N GLY A 77 -16.29 10.68 2.38
CA GLY A 77 -17.31 10.52 3.41
C GLY A 77 -17.79 9.06 3.58
N LYS A 78 -18.80 8.85 4.43
CA LYS A 78 -19.41 7.53 4.63
C LYS A 78 -20.63 7.38 3.73
N LYS A 79 -20.59 6.45 2.78
CA LYS A 79 -21.80 5.94 2.13
C LYS A 79 -22.33 4.75 2.92
N ASN A 80 -23.41 4.95 3.68
CA ASN A 80 -24.13 3.83 4.25
C ASN A 80 -24.76 3.04 3.10
N ARG A 81 -24.41 1.75 2.98
CA ARG A 81 -25.08 0.85 2.06
C ARG A 81 -26.54 0.77 2.51
N LYS A 82 -27.48 1.26 1.68
CA LYS A 82 -28.91 1.06 1.93
C LYS A 82 -29.13 -0.46 2.00
N LYS A 83 -29.73 -0.91 3.10
CA LYS A 83 -30.09 -2.30 3.32
C LYS A 83 -31.33 -2.62 2.51
#